data_AF-A0A847A694-F1
#
_entry.id   AF-A0A847A694-F1
#
_cell.length_a   1.000
_cell.length_b   1.000
_cell.length_c   1.000
_cell.angle_alpha   90.00
_cell.angle_beta   90.00
_cell.angle_gamma   90.00
#
_symmetry.space_group_name_H-M   'P 1'
#
loop_
_entity.id
_entity.type
_entity.pdbx_description
1 polymer ?
#
loop_
_entity_poly.entity_id
_entity_poly.type
_entity_poly.pdbx_seq_one_letter_code
_entity_poly.pdbx_strand_id
1 'polypeptide(L)'
;GATLQLLDAGANVVAEYTVIIFGDVNGDGGIDSLDAIYLQEWDAFISSYDNEYQYFAGDVNFDGAADSLDGIFIEENEAFISELNTQADIAAGVLALQ
;
A
#
# COMPACT_ATOMS: atom_id res chain seq x y z
N GLY A 1 4.87 4.05 1.94
CA GLY A 1 6.09 3.61 1.23
C GLY A 1 7.34 4.31 1.74
N ALA A 2 8.41 3.55 2.01
CA ALA A 2 9.70 4.10 2.44
C ALA A 2 10.78 3.89 1.37
N THR A 3 11.77 4.78 1.28
CA THR A 3 12.92 4.59 0.37
C THR A 3 14.06 3.89 1.12
N LEU A 4 14.53 2.77 0.58
CA LEU A 4 15.70 2.04 1.07
C LEU A 4 16.86 2.22 0.07
N GLN A 5 17.99 2.71 0.56
CA GLN A 5 19.22 2.83 -0.22
C GLN A 5 20.18 1.70 0.12
N LEU A 6 20.62 0.97 -0.90
CA LEU A 6 21.72 0.01 -0.77
C LEU A 6 23.04 0.74 -0.97
N LEU A 7 23.94 0.58 0.00
CA LEU A 7 25.26 1.20 0.00
C LEU A 7 26.35 0.17 -0.28
N ASP A 8 27.38 0.54 -1.03
CA ASP A 8 28.62 -0.22 -1.09
C ASP A 8 29.47 -0.01 0.19
N ALA A 9 30.61 -0.70 0.27
CA ALA A 9 31.53 -0.55 1.41
C ALA A 9 32.13 0.86 1.55
N GLY A 10 32.05 1.68 0.50
CA GLY A 10 32.46 3.09 0.50
C GLY A 10 31.35 4.08 0.83
N ALA A 11 30.16 3.60 1.24
CA ALA A 11 28.97 4.39 1.49
C ALA A 11 28.43 5.13 0.25
N ASN A 12 28.72 4.64 -0.96
CA ASN A 12 28.06 5.12 -2.18
C ASN A 12 26.73 4.38 -2.38
N VAL A 13 25.69 5.09 -2.80
CA VAL A 13 24.41 4.48 -3.17
C VAL A 13 24.59 3.68 -4.46
N VAL A 14 24.29 2.39 -4.41
CA VAL A 14 24.38 1.47 -5.56
C VAL A 14 23.02 0.99 -6.06
N ALA A 15 21.97 1.12 -5.25
CA ALA A 15 20.59 0.89 -5.65
C ALA A 15 19.63 1.60 -4.71
N GLU A 16 18.44 1.91 -5.20
CA GLU A 16 17.31 2.41 -4.42
C GLU A 16 16.13 1.46 -4.60
N TYR A 17 15.41 1.21 -3.51
CA TYR A 17 14.23 0.37 -3.47
C TYR A 17 13.10 1.13 -2.81
N THR A 18 11.90 0.99 -3.36
CA THR A 18 10.68 1.42 -2.69
C THR A 18 10.16 0.26 -1.86
N VAL A 19 10.10 0.45 -0.54
CA VAL A 19 9.46 -0.47 0.38
C VAL A 19 7.97 -0.19 0.37
N ILE A 20 7.19 -1.21 0.02
CA ILE A 20 5.74 -1.17 0.01
C ILE A 20 5.25 -1.80 1.32
N ILE A 21 4.42 -1.07 2.04
CA ILE A 21 3.64 -1.57 3.16
C ILE A 21 2.20 -1.60 2.65
N PHE A 22 1.53 -2.74 2.76
CA PHE A 22 0.17 -2.91 2.23
C PHE A 22 -0.77 -2.29 3.26
N GLY A 23 -1.70 -1.47 2.80
CA GLY A 23 -2.53 -0.60 3.63
C GLY A 23 -1.95 0.80 3.89
N ASP A 24 -0.64 1.02 3.76
CA ASP A 24 0.02 2.33 3.93
C ASP A 24 0.10 3.07 2.59
N VAL A 25 -1.05 3.62 2.20
CA VAL A 25 -1.31 4.23 0.89
C VAL A 25 -0.67 5.61 0.78
N ASN A 26 -0.68 6.39 1.85
CA ASN A 26 -0.11 7.74 1.88
C ASN A 26 1.41 7.75 2.15
N GLY A 27 1.93 6.65 2.70
CA GLY A 27 3.33 6.43 2.95
C GLY A 27 3.91 6.99 4.24
N ASP A 28 3.08 7.32 5.22
CA ASP A 28 3.48 7.80 6.54
C ASP A 28 3.87 6.67 7.51
N GLY A 29 3.62 5.41 7.13
CA GLY A 29 3.95 4.23 7.91
C GLY A 29 2.87 3.79 8.90
N GLY A 30 1.73 4.47 8.94
CA GLY A 30 0.48 4.00 9.51
C GLY A 30 -0.32 3.16 8.52
N ILE A 31 -1.32 2.44 9.03
CA ILE A 31 -2.40 1.87 8.22
C ILE A 31 -3.68 2.34 8.90
N ASP A 32 -4.27 3.41 8.38
CA ASP A 32 -5.39 4.09 9.04
C ASP A 32 -6.39 4.71 8.05
N SER A 33 -7.42 5.36 8.59
CA SER A 33 -8.49 5.98 7.80
C SER A 33 -8.04 7.04 6.80
N LEU A 34 -6.85 7.64 6.93
CA LEU A 34 -6.33 8.52 5.88
C LEU A 34 -6.01 7.73 4.60
N ASP A 35 -5.49 6.51 4.72
CA ASP A 35 -5.23 5.62 3.59
C ASP A 35 -6.52 5.23 2.86
N ALA A 36 -7.56 4.92 3.64
CA ALA A 36 -8.89 4.62 3.10
C ALA A 36 -9.50 5.82 2.34
N ILE A 37 -9.32 7.04 2.85
CA ILE A 37 -9.81 8.26 2.18
C ILE A 37 -9.14 8.43 0.81
N TYR A 38 -7.83 8.19 0.68
CA TYR A 38 -7.15 8.26 -0.62
C TYR A 38 -7.76 7.29 -1.64
N LEU A 39 -8.01 6.04 -1.23
CA LEU A 39 -8.63 5.03 -2.10
C LEU A 39 -10.05 5.43 -2.54
N GLN A 40 -10.86 5.95 -1.63
CA GLN A 40 -12.21 6.45 -1.92
C GLN A 40 -12.19 7.66 -2.87
N GLU A 41 -11.23 8.58 -2.69
CA GLU A 41 -11.06 9.72 -3.60
C GLU A 41 -10.61 9.28 -5.00
N TRP A 42 -9.74 8.28 -5.12
CA TRP A 42 -9.30 7.74 -6.40
C TRP A 42 -10.42 7.06 -7.16
N ASP A 43 -11.19 6.21 -6.49
CA ASP A 43 -12.36 5.54 -7.07
C ASP A 43 -13.47 6.54 -7.47
N ALA A 44 -13.58 7.65 -6.72
CA ALA A 44 -14.46 8.77 -7.06
C ALA A 44 -13.90 9.74 -8.11
N PHE A 45 -12.68 9.52 -8.63
CA PHE A 45 -11.97 10.40 -9.56
C PHE A 45 -11.78 11.85 -9.04
N ILE A 46 -11.70 12.01 -7.72
CA ILE A 46 -11.45 13.30 -7.04
C ILE A 46 -9.95 13.60 -7.01
N SER A 47 -9.11 12.57 -6.84
CA SER A 47 -7.65 12.66 -6.86
C SER A 47 -7.04 11.50 -7.66
N SER A 48 -5.70 11.44 -7.73
CA SER A 48 -4.96 10.37 -8.40
C SER A 48 -3.76 9.96 -7.56
N TYR A 49 -3.22 8.76 -7.81
CA TYR A 49 -1.95 8.32 -7.23
C TYR A 49 -0.82 9.30 -7.61
N ASP A 50 0.02 9.67 -6.64
CA ASP A 50 1.25 10.44 -6.84
C ASP A 50 2.43 9.54 -7.22
N ASN A 51 2.44 8.29 -6.75
CA ASN A 51 3.52 7.32 -6.95
C ASN A 51 2.98 5.91 -7.22
N GLU A 52 3.72 5.13 -8.01
CA GLU A 52 3.35 3.75 -8.39
C GLU A 52 3.17 2.82 -7.18
N TYR A 53 3.95 3.01 -6.11
CA TYR A 53 3.84 2.18 -4.90
C TYR A 53 2.45 2.24 -4.26
N GLN A 54 1.72 3.35 -4.46
CA GLN A 54 0.45 3.58 -3.80
C GLN A 54 -0.64 2.67 -4.35
N TYR A 55 -0.58 2.35 -5.64
CA TYR A 55 -1.46 1.35 -6.24
C TYR A 55 -1.25 -0.01 -5.60
N PHE A 56 0.00 -0.44 -5.44
CA PHE A 56 0.30 -1.71 -4.77
C PHE A 56 -0.02 -1.69 -3.27
N ALA A 57 0.20 -0.56 -2.59
CA ALA A 57 -0.13 -0.43 -1.17
C ALA A 57 -1.65 -0.46 -0.94
N GLY A 58 -2.42 0.06 -1.90
CA GLY A 58 -3.88 0.19 -1.82
C GLY A 58 -4.67 -1.09 -2.07
N ASP A 59 -4.17 -2.01 -2.90
CA ASP A 59 -4.82 -3.30 -3.21
C ASP A 59 -4.60 -4.30 -2.07
N VAL A 60 -5.29 -4.10 -0.94
CA VAL A 60 -5.15 -4.93 0.28
C VAL A 60 -5.95 -6.23 0.18
N ASN A 61 -6.93 -6.26 -0.73
CA ASN A 61 -7.75 -7.43 -1.01
C ASN A 61 -7.22 -8.30 -2.17
N PHE A 62 -6.14 -7.85 -2.83
CA PHE A 62 -5.42 -8.53 -3.92
C PHE A 62 -6.34 -8.97 -5.06
N ASP A 63 -7.31 -8.14 -5.43
CA ASP A 63 -8.18 -8.34 -6.58
C ASP A 63 -7.65 -7.68 -7.87
N GLY A 64 -6.54 -6.95 -7.76
CA GLY A 64 -5.89 -6.25 -8.86
C GLY A 64 -6.43 -4.83 -9.08
N ALA A 65 -7.27 -4.32 -8.19
CA ALA A 65 -7.67 -2.93 -8.12
C ALA A 65 -7.32 -2.36 -6.75
N ALA A 66 -6.94 -1.09 -6.71
CA ALA A 66 -6.83 -0.32 -5.48
C ALA A 66 -7.98 0.68 -5.49
N ASP A 67 -9.09 0.32 -4.83
CA ASP A 67 -10.36 1.04 -4.92
C ASP A 67 -11.09 1.20 -3.58
N SER A 68 -12.34 1.66 -3.62
CA SER A 68 -13.10 1.95 -2.40
C SER A 68 -13.39 0.71 -1.53
N LEU A 69 -13.37 -0.51 -2.10
CA LEU A 69 -13.54 -1.73 -1.32
C LEU A 69 -12.33 -1.99 -0.42
N ASP A 70 -11.12 -1.72 -0.90
CA ASP A 70 -9.91 -1.78 -0.09
C ASP A 70 -9.95 -0.76 1.06
N GLY A 71 -10.47 0.43 0.78
CA GLY A 71 -10.67 1.47 1.79
C GLY A 71 -11.58 0.99 2.92
N ILE A 72 -12.64 0.24 2.62
CA ILE A 72 -13.52 -0.37 3.62
C ILE A 72 -12.74 -1.37 4.49
N PHE A 73 -11.89 -2.21 3.90
CA PHE A 73 -11.11 -3.18 4.69
C PHE A 73 -10.09 -2.50 5.62
N ILE A 74 -9.48 -1.39 5.20
CA ILE A 74 -8.60 -0.58 6.05
C ILE A 74 -9.39 0.03 7.21
N GLU A 75 -10.57 0.61 6.95
CA GLU A 75 -11.44 1.17 8.00
C GLU A 75 -11.91 0.09 8.99
N GLU A 76 -12.29 -1.10 8.50
CA GLU A 76 -12.69 -2.22 9.36
C GLU A 76 -11.52 -2.73 10.21
N ASN A 77 -10.29 -2.71 9.69
CA ASN A 77 -9.08 -3.06 10.42
C ASN A 77 -8.73 -2.04 11.50
N GLU A 78 -8.78 -0.74 11.21
CA GLU A 78 -8.59 0.32 12.21
C GLU A 78 -9.67 0.24 13.32
N ALA A 79 -10.91 -0.09 12.93
CA ALA A 79 -12.04 -0.23 13.85
C ALA A 79 -12.07 -1.56 14.62
N PHE A 80 -11.12 -2.48 14.39
CA PHE A 80 -11.09 -3.83 14.97
C PHE A 80 -12.34 -4.67 14.66
N ILE A 81 -12.97 -4.45 13.51
CA ILE A 81 -14.13 -5.20 13.00
C ILE A 81 -13.66 -6.46 12.27
N SER A 82 -12.63 -6.34 11.44
CA SER A 82 -11.95 -7.44 10.76
C SER A 82 -10.46 -7.14 10.62
N GLU A 83 -9.62 -8.16 10.63
CA GLU A 83 -8.18 -7.97 10.43
C GLU A 83 -7.82 -8.08 8.94
N LEU A 84 -6.93 -7.20 8.48
CA LEU A 84 -6.30 -7.37 7.16
C LEU A 84 -5.48 -8.67 7.12
N ASN A 85 -5.34 -9.22 5.91
CA ASN A 85 -4.39 -10.30 5.67
C ASN A 85 -2.96 -9.83 5.98
N THR A 86 -2.07 -10.78 6.26
CA THR A 86 -0.69 -10.41 6.59
C THR A 86 0.03 -9.85 5.37
N GLN A 87 1.07 -9.03 5.59
CA GLN A 87 1.94 -8.53 4.52
C GLN A 87 2.46 -9.65 3.60
N ALA A 88 2.70 -10.84 4.15
CA ALA A 88 3.17 -11.99 3.38
C ALA A 88 2.06 -12.60 2.52
N ASP A 89 0.83 -12.67 3.03
CA ASP A 89 -0.31 -13.21 2.31
C ASP A 89 -0.72 -12.29 1.16
N ILE A 90 -0.79 -10.98 1.41
CA ILE A 90 -1.08 -9.98 0.37
C ILE A 90 0.00 -10.02 -0.71
N ALA A 91 1.29 -10.04 -0.33
CA ALA A 91 2.39 -10.14 -1.29
C ALA A 91 2.32 -11.42 -2.15
N ALA A 92 1.94 -12.55 -1.55
CA ALA A 92 1.78 -13.81 -2.28
C ALA A 92 0.58 -13.78 -3.25
N GLY A 93 -0.50 -13.10 -2.89
CA GLY A 93 -1.68 -12.88 -3.74
C GLY A 93 -1.34 -12.05 -4.98
N VAL A 94 -0.65 -10.92 -4.81
CA VAL A 94 -0.24 -10.03 -5.92
C VAL A 94 0.63 -10.76 -6.95
N LEU A 95 1.54 -11.64 -6.51
CA LEU A 95 2.41 -12.42 -7.40
C LEU A 95 1.66 -13.48 -8.21
N ALA A 96 0.46 -13.89 -7.80
CA ALA A 96 -0.35 -14.89 -8.51
C ALA A 96 -1.17 -14.30 -9.68
N LEU A 97 -1.23 -12.97 -9.80
CA LEU A 97 -1.97 -12.24 -10.84
C LEU A 97 -1.07 -11.74 -12.00
N GLN A 98 0.26 -11.94 -11.91
CA GLN A 98 1.26 -11.57 -12.92
C GLN A 98 1.70 -12.75 -13.80
#